data_AF-A0A3M1WVL8-F1
#
_entry.id   AF-A0A3M1WVL8-F1
#
_cell.length_a   1.000
_cell.length_b   1.000
_cell.length_c   1.000
_cell.angle_alpha   90.00
_cell.angle_beta   90.00
_cell.angle_gamma   90.00
#
_symmetry.space_group_name_H-M   'P 1'
#
loop_
_entity.id
_entity.type
_entity.pdbx_description
1 polymer ?
#
loop_
_entity_poly.entity_id
_entity_poly.type
_entity_poly.pdbx_seq_one_letter_code
_entity_poly.pdbx_strand_id
1 'polypeptide(L)'
;MTHPILPGFHPDPSIVRVGSDYYLATSTFEWYPGVMIYHSTDLVNWALVTRPLDRLSLLDLRGVPDSCGVWAPCLSHDGARFHLIYSQVRSFDGMWKDTPNYLTTAEEITGPWSEPVFLGSRGFDGSMFHDEDGRKWYLSMKVDPRKGIMFGGIIMQEYDAKAQPQDVQHLAGLVAYYYRPPLLPTPDGG
;
A
#
# COMPACT_ATOMS: atom_id res chain seq x y z
N MET A 1 8.00 -26.86 -8.04
CA MET A 1 7.68 -25.47 -7.65
C MET A 1 8.74 -25.05 -6.65
N THR A 2 9.45 -23.96 -6.91
CA THR A 2 10.56 -23.49 -6.09
C THR A 2 10.14 -22.20 -5.42
N HIS A 3 10.16 -22.17 -4.09
CA HIS A 3 9.99 -20.95 -3.32
C HIS A 3 11.37 -20.40 -2.94
N PRO A 4 11.55 -19.06 -2.95
CA PRO A 4 10.57 -18.01 -3.26
C PRO A 4 10.29 -17.85 -4.77
N ILE A 5 9.05 -17.45 -5.12
CA ILE A 5 8.64 -17.19 -6.52
C ILE A 5 9.30 -15.93 -7.10
N LEU A 6 9.67 -14.99 -6.23
CA LEU A 6 10.49 -13.82 -6.53
C LEU A 6 11.66 -13.80 -5.53
N PRO A 7 12.86 -14.28 -5.92
CA PRO A 7 14.02 -14.27 -5.04
C PRO A 7 14.68 -12.89 -4.98
N GLY A 8 15.25 -12.56 -3.81
CA GLY A 8 15.95 -11.30 -3.57
C GLY A 8 15.06 -10.26 -2.89
N PHE A 9 15.27 -9.00 -3.22
CA PHE A 9 14.58 -7.87 -2.62
C PHE A 9 13.19 -7.65 -3.26
N HIS A 10 12.21 -8.44 -2.78
CA HIS A 10 10.81 -8.42 -3.23
C HIS A 10 9.83 -8.46 -2.04
N PRO A 11 9.85 -7.45 -1.14
CA PRO A 11 8.99 -7.45 0.03
C PRO A 11 7.55 -7.03 -0.30
N ASP A 12 6.67 -7.26 0.66
CA ASP A 12 5.28 -6.78 0.69
C ASP A 12 4.48 -7.07 -0.60
N PRO A 13 4.35 -8.34 -1.01
CA PRO A 13 3.68 -8.69 -2.25
C PRO A 13 2.18 -8.37 -2.19
N SER A 14 1.71 -7.50 -3.09
CA SER A 14 0.30 -7.21 -3.32
C SER A 14 -0.13 -7.78 -4.68
N ILE A 15 -0.95 -8.84 -4.65
CA ILE A 15 -1.40 -9.55 -5.84
C ILE A 15 -2.82 -9.16 -6.24
N VAL A 16 -3.03 -8.97 -7.55
CA VAL A 16 -4.37 -8.79 -8.15
C VAL A 16 -4.51 -9.68 -9.37
N ARG A 17 -5.73 -10.17 -9.63
CA ARG A 17 -6.09 -10.89 -10.85
C ARG A 17 -6.99 -10.03 -11.73
N VAL A 18 -6.70 -9.97 -13.02
CA VAL A 18 -7.54 -9.31 -14.05
C VAL A 18 -7.74 -10.30 -15.19
N GLY A 19 -8.95 -10.85 -15.33
CA GLY A 19 -9.21 -11.90 -16.32
C GLY A 19 -8.38 -13.16 -16.06
N SER A 20 -7.50 -13.51 -17.00
CA SER A 20 -6.55 -14.63 -16.93
C SER A 20 -5.20 -14.27 -16.33
N ASP A 21 -4.98 -12.99 -16.05
CA ASP A 21 -3.66 -12.43 -15.76
C ASP A 21 -3.53 -12.10 -14.27
N TYR A 22 -2.35 -12.37 -13.72
CA TYR A 22 -1.99 -12.09 -12.34
C TYR A 22 -0.88 -11.04 -12.31
N TYR A 23 -1.03 -10.05 -11.45
CA TYR A 23 -0.03 -9.00 -11.24
C TYR A 23 0.36 -8.96 -9.78
N LEU A 24 1.65 -8.78 -9.49
CA LEU A 24 2.19 -8.73 -8.14
C LEU A 24 3.08 -7.51 -7.99
N ALA A 25 2.67 -6.56 -7.15
CA ALA A 25 3.43 -5.37 -6.80
C ALA A 25 4.28 -5.61 -5.55
N THR A 26 5.52 -5.13 -5.53
CA THR A 26 6.41 -5.18 -4.36
C THR A 26 6.92 -3.78 -3.98
N SER A 27 7.20 -3.58 -2.70
CA SER A 27 7.83 -2.35 -2.20
C SER A 27 9.26 -2.18 -2.74
N THR A 28 9.72 -0.93 -2.78
CA THR A 28 11.06 -0.58 -3.31
C THR A 28 11.85 0.36 -2.40
N PHE A 29 11.25 0.83 -1.31
CA PHE A 29 11.84 1.78 -0.38
C PHE A 29 12.48 2.98 -1.10
N GLU A 30 13.78 3.22 -0.89
CA GLU A 30 14.57 4.32 -1.48
C GLU A 30 14.96 4.09 -2.95
N TRP A 31 14.68 2.92 -3.53
CA TRP A 31 15.03 2.60 -4.91
C TRP A 31 14.05 3.22 -5.91
N TYR A 32 14.62 3.76 -7.01
CA TYR A 32 13.89 4.45 -8.07
C TYR A 32 14.14 3.79 -9.44
N PRO A 33 13.13 3.69 -10.34
CA PRO A 33 11.72 4.01 -10.17
C PRO A 33 11.01 3.16 -9.11
N GLY A 34 9.97 3.71 -8.48
CA GLY A 34 9.30 3.08 -7.34
C GLY A 34 8.24 2.06 -7.73
N VAL A 35 8.05 1.05 -6.86
CA VAL A 35 7.23 -0.16 -7.04
C VAL A 35 7.72 -1.02 -8.22
N MET A 36 7.84 -2.32 -8.00
CA MET A 36 8.04 -3.29 -9.09
C MET A 36 6.77 -4.10 -9.29
N ILE A 37 6.27 -4.18 -10.52
CA ILE A 37 5.09 -5.00 -10.84
C ILE A 37 5.49 -6.15 -11.75
N TYR A 38 5.22 -7.36 -11.28
CA TYR A 38 5.43 -8.61 -11.98
C TYR A 38 4.12 -9.13 -12.56
N HIS A 39 4.18 -9.82 -13.69
CA HIS A 39 3.05 -10.48 -14.34
C HIS A 39 3.26 -11.99 -14.44
N SER A 40 2.16 -12.74 -14.30
CA SER A 40 2.10 -14.19 -14.49
C SER A 40 0.73 -14.61 -15.02
N THR A 41 0.67 -15.74 -15.71
CA THR A 41 -0.58 -16.41 -16.12
C THR A 41 -0.79 -17.75 -15.41
N ASP A 42 0.22 -18.25 -14.70
CA ASP A 42 0.24 -19.59 -14.09
C ASP A 42 0.61 -19.57 -12.60
N LEU A 43 0.89 -18.39 -12.02
CA LEU A 43 1.39 -18.18 -10.66
C LEU A 43 2.77 -18.80 -10.37
N VAL A 44 3.41 -19.40 -11.37
CA VAL A 44 4.71 -20.06 -11.27
C VAL A 44 5.79 -19.19 -11.89
N ASN A 45 5.57 -18.73 -13.12
CA ASN A 45 6.52 -17.94 -13.89
C ASN A 45 6.13 -16.47 -13.83
N TRP A 46 7.05 -15.63 -13.35
CA TRP A 46 6.81 -14.20 -13.14
C TRP A 46 7.84 -13.37 -13.91
N ALA A 47 7.35 -12.35 -14.62
CA ALA A 47 8.19 -11.40 -15.36
C ALA A 47 7.94 -9.97 -14.88
N LEU A 48 9.02 -9.19 -14.66
CA LEU A 48 8.89 -7.76 -14.37
C LEU A 48 8.31 -7.04 -15.61
N VAL A 49 7.18 -6.37 -15.47
CA VAL A 49 6.49 -5.70 -16.59
C VAL A 49 6.50 -4.18 -16.50
N THR A 50 6.52 -3.61 -15.29
CA THR A 50 6.56 -2.15 -15.15
C THR A 50 7.11 -1.70 -13.78
N ARG A 51 7.50 -0.43 -13.72
CA ARG A 51 7.84 0.30 -12.49
C ARG A 51 7.10 1.65 -12.53
N PRO A 52 5.89 1.74 -11.94
CA PRO A 52 4.93 2.79 -12.24
C PRO A 52 5.29 4.18 -11.71
N LEU A 53 6.12 4.27 -10.66
CA LEU A 53 6.49 5.54 -10.05
C LEU A 53 7.80 6.08 -10.66
N ASP A 54 7.73 6.49 -11.92
CA ASP A 54 8.87 6.80 -12.80
C ASP A 54 9.06 8.29 -13.13
N ARG A 55 8.28 9.17 -12.49
CA ARG A 55 8.41 10.63 -12.62
C ARG A 55 8.34 11.33 -11.28
N LEU A 56 8.96 12.51 -11.20
CA LEU A 56 9.05 13.29 -9.96
C LEU A 56 7.70 13.66 -9.36
N SER A 57 6.67 13.87 -10.20
CA SER A 57 5.32 14.19 -9.70
C SER A 57 4.65 13.01 -8.99
N LEU A 58 5.02 11.77 -9.34
CA LEU A 58 4.60 10.56 -8.64
C LEU A 58 5.48 10.29 -7.41
N LEU A 59 6.80 10.47 -7.52
CA LEU A 59 7.70 10.06 -6.45
C LEU A 59 8.98 10.89 -6.43
N ASP A 60 9.12 11.69 -5.36
CA ASP A 60 10.34 12.44 -5.06
C ASP A 60 11.05 11.88 -3.81
N LEU A 61 12.05 11.03 -4.05
CA LEU A 61 12.83 10.36 -2.99
C LEU A 61 14.05 11.17 -2.51
N ARG A 62 14.25 12.41 -2.96
CA ARG A 62 15.42 13.18 -2.51
C ARG A 62 15.37 13.40 -1.00
N GLY A 63 16.43 12.99 -0.31
CA GLY A 63 16.58 13.14 1.13
C GLY A 63 15.73 12.19 1.98
N VAL A 64 15.10 11.16 1.39
CA VAL A 64 14.49 10.10 2.21
C VAL A 64 15.60 9.29 2.91
N PRO A 65 15.41 8.90 4.19
CA PRO A 65 16.34 8.01 4.87
C PRO A 65 16.43 6.62 4.21
N ASP A 66 17.48 5.88 4.53
CA ASP A 66 17.60 4.46 4.15
C ASP A 66 16.38 3.67 4.67
N SER A 67 15.89 2.71 3.87
CA SER A 67 14.66 1.95 4.14
C SER A 67 13.37 2.78 4.28
N CYS A 68 13.38 4.07 3.97
CA CYS A 68 12.18 4.91 3.83
C CYS A 68 11.74 4.94 2.35
N GLY A 69 10.93 5.92 1.93
CA GLY A 69 10.39 5.94 0.57
C GLY A 69 9.21 4.99 0.42
N VAL A 70 9.22 4.15 -0.61
CA VAL A 70 8.06 3.34 -1.02
C VAL A 70 7.92 2.08 -0.17
N TRP A 71 7.08 2.15 0.85
CA TRP A 71 6.67 0.99 1.66
C TRP A 71 5.56 0.18 0.97
N ALA A 72 5.05 -0.85 1.65
CA ALA A 72 4.07 -1.82 1.16
C ALA A 72 3.02 -1.19 0.22
N PRO A 73 3.05 -1.51 -1.09
CA PRO A 73 2.05 -1.05 -2.01
C PRO A 73 0.78 -1.89 -1.90
N CYS A 74 -0.33 -1.34 -2.36
CA CYS A 74 -1.54 -2.09 -2.67
C CYS A 74 -1.89 -1.91 -4.14
N LEU A 75 -1.81 -3.00 -4.90
CA LEU A 75 -2.28 -3.06 -6.28
C LEU A 75 -3.65 -3.74 -6.31
N SER A 76 -4.64 -3.05 -6.88
CA SER A 76 -6.00 -3.56 -7.00
C SER A 76 -6.61 -3.13 -8.34
N HIS A 77 -7.73 -3.73 -8.73
CA HIS A 77 -8.42 -3.45 -9.99
C HIS A 77 -9.93 -3.48 -9.76
N ASP A 78 -10.65 -2.46 -10.23
CA ASP A 78 -12.09 -2.30 -9.97
C ASP A 78 -12.99 -2.79 -11.13
N GLY A 79 -12.37 -3.45 -12.13
CA GLY A 79 -13.03 -3.88 -13.36
C GLY A 79 -12.85 -2.91 -14.52
N ALA A 80 -12.47 -1.65 -14.25
CA ALA A 80 -12.19 -0.66 -15.28
C ALA A 80 -10.73 -0.20 -15.29
N ARG A 81 -10.07 -0.10 -14.13
CA ARG A 81 -8.69 0.37 -14.03
C ARG A 81 -7.94 -0.19 -12.84
N PHE A 82 -6.62 -0.21 -12.96
CA PHE A 82 -5.70 -0.46 -11.86
C PHE A 82 -5.67 0.73 -10.91
N HIS A 83 -5.63 0.42 -9.62
CA HIS A 83 -5.44 1.34 -8.51
C HIS A 83 -4.18 0.90 -7.77
N LEU A 84 -3.19 1.79 -7.68
CA LEU A 84 -1.97 1.59 -6.93
C LEU A 84 -1.93 2.58 -5.77
N ILE A 85 -2.05 2.06 -4.56
CA ILE A 85 -1.74 2.81 -3.35
C ILE A 85 -0.29 2.55 -2.96
N TYR A 86 0.41 3.60 -2.55
CA TYR A 86 1.75 3.50 -1.98
C TYR A 86 1.93 4.53 -0.87
N SER A 87 2.72 4.17 0.15
CA SER A 87 3.17 5.11 1.17
C SER A 87 4.56 5.63 0.79
N GLN A 88 4.77 6.94 0.93
CA GLN A 88 6.09 7.55 0.80
C GLN A 88 6.61 7.95 2.18
N VAL A 89 7.16 7.00 2.92
CA VAL A 89 7.67 7.22 4.28
C VAL A 89 8.83 8.20 4.24
N ARG A 90 8.75 9.26 5.06
CA ARG A 90 9.76 10.33 5.16
C ARG A 90 10.57 10.24 6.45
N SER A 91 10.02 9.62 7.48
CA SER A 91 10.70 9.40 8.75
C SER A 91 10.29 8.04 9.33
N PHE A 92 11.28 7.30 9.81
CA PHE A 92 11.09 6.02 10.50
C PHE A 92 11.66 6.04 11.93
N ASP A 93 12.69 6.85 12.17
CA ASP A 93 13.34 6.94 13.47
C ASP A 93 12.55 7.81 14.46
N GLY A 94 12.48 7.33 15.70
CA GLY A 94 11.86 8.04 16.81
C GLY A 94 10.39 7.71 17.03
N MET A 95 9.68 8.61 17.71
CA MET A 95 8.30 8.38 18.14
C MET A 95 7.27 8.57 17.03
N TRP A 96 7.60 9.37 16.02
CA TRP A 96 6.71 9.75 14.92
C TRP A 96 7.10 9.03 13.64
N LYS A 97 6.12 8.86 12.76
CA LYS A 97 6.35 8.38 11.40
C LYS A 97 5.55 9.25 10.44
N ASP A 98 6.25 9.96 9.58
CA ASP A 98 5.65 10.75 8.51
C ASP A 98 5.44 9.85 7.30
N THR A 99 4.20 9.36 7.13
CA THR A 99 3.87 8.32 6.15
C THR A 99 2.73 8.77 5.22
N PRO A 100 2.95 9.78 4.35
CA PRO A 100 1.94 10.16 3.37
C PRO A 100 1.63 9.01 2.42
N ASN A 101 0.34 8.77 2.20
CA ASN A 101 -0.18 7.75 1.29
C ASN A 101 -0.81 8.43 0.08
N TYR A 102 -0.60 7.81 -1.07
CA TYR A 102 -1.07 8.30 -2.35
C TYR A 102 -1.74 7.19 -3.14
N LEU A 103 -2.71 7.57 -3.95
CA LEU A 103 -3.32 6.73 -4.99
C LEU A 103 -2.90 7.24 -6.36
N THR A 104 -2.47 6.34 -7.24
CA THR A 104 -2.40 6.58 -8.69
C THR A 104 -3.17 5.48 -9.42
N THR A 105 -3.68 5.79 -10.61
CA THR A 105 -4.52 4.87 -11.39
C THR A 105 -4.06 4.79 -12.84
N ALA A 106 -4.30 3.64 -13.48
CA ALA A 106 -4.03 3.43 -14.89
C ALA A 106 -5.04 2.44 -15.47
N GLU A 107 -5.47 2.64 -16.72
CA GLU A 107 -6.34 1.67 -17.41
C GLU A 107 -5.56 0.39 -17.77
N GLU A 108 -4.28 0.55 -18.14
CA GLU A 108 -3.35 -0.53 -18.43
C GLU A 108 -2.24 -0.62 -17.36
N ILE A 109 -1.77 -1.82 -17.06
CA ILE A 109 -0.73 -2.00 -16.02
C ILE A 109 0.57 -1.24 -16.36
N THR A 110 0.89 -1.11 -17.65
CA THR A 110 2.06 -0.38 -18.15
C THR A 110 1.86 1.14 -18.17
N GLY A 111 0.72 1.64 -17.70
CA GLY A 111 0.39 3.06 -17.67
C GLY A 111 -0.29 3.56 -18.96
N PRO A 112 -0.45 4.88 -19.09
CA PRO A 112 0.08 5.91 -18.21
C PRO A 112 -0.60 5.92 -16.84
N TRP A 113 0.20 6.04 -15.77
CA TRP A 113 -0.29 6.22 -14.40
C TRP A 113 -0.66 7.68 -14.16
N SER A 114 -1.78 7.95 -13.50
CA SER A 114 -2.31 9.30 -13.23
C SER A 114 -1.46 10.07 -12.21
N GLU A 115 -1.66 11.39 -12.11
CA GLU A 115 -1.11 12.17 -10.98
C GLU A 115 -1.59 11.61 -9.62
N PRO A 116 -0.79 11.75 -8.55
CA PRO A 116 -1.11 11.14 -7.27
C PRO A 116 -2.22 11.90 -6.54
N VAL A 117 -3.20 11.16 -6.02
CA VAL A 117 -4.23 11.66 -5.11
C VAL A 117 -3.77 11.37 -3.68
N PHE A 118 -3.68 12.40 -2.84
CA PHE A 118 -3.30 12.24 -1.43
C PHE A 118 -4.45 11.62 -0.63
N LEU A 119 -4.17 10.53 0.10
CA LEU A 119 -5.16 9.79 0.90
C LEU A 119 -5.06 10.09 2.40
N GLY A 120 -3.88 10.49 2.88
CA GLY A 120 -3.64 10.80 4.29
C GLY A 120 -2.28 10.32 4.79
N SER A 121 -1.95 10.70 6.03
CA SER A 121 -0.67 10.38 6.68
C SER A 121 -0.82 9.81 8.09
N ARG A 122 -1.94 9.11 8.36
CA ARG A 122 -2.22 8.55 9.70
C ARG A 122 -1.41 7.29 10.02
N GLY A 123 -0.86 6.64 9.00
CA GLY A 123 0.06 5.52 9.09
C GLY A 123 0.39 5.00 7.69
N PHE A 124 0.94 3.79 7.61
CA PHE A 124 1.42 3.16 6.37
C PHE A 124 0.56 1.93 6.02
N ASP A 125 1.02 1.11 5.08
CA ASP A 125 0.30 -0.07 4.57
C ASP A 125 -1.10 0.29 4.03
N GLY A 126 -1.14 1.35 3.23
CA GLY A 126 -2.36 1.80 2.57
C GLY A 126 -2.91 0.74 1.61
N SER A 127 -4.20 0.42 1.74
CA SER A 127 -4.88 -0.60 0.93
C SER A 127 -6.24 -0.11 0.43
N MET A 128 -6.66 -0.59 -0.73
CA MET A 128 -7.95 -0.26 -1.34
C MET A 128 -8.82 -1.51 -1.38
N PHE A 129 -10.03 -1.39 -0.85
CA PHE A 129 -11.08 -2.38 -1.00
C PHE A 129 -12.18 -1.84 -1.94
N HIS A 130 -12.55 -2.64 -2.93
CA HIS A 130 -13.64 -2.35 -3.87
C HIS A 130 -14.85 -3.16 -3.44
N ASP A 131 -15.89 -2.46 -2.96
CA ASP A 131 -17.11 -3.08 -2.45
C ASP A 131 -18.06 -3.45 -3.61
N GLU A 132 -18.95 -4.41 -3.37
CA GLU A 132 -19.87 -4.94 -4.38
C GLU A 132 -20.92 -3.90 -4.81
N ASP A 133 -21.21 -2.92 -3.94
CA ASP A 133 -22.12 -1.81 -4.24
C ASP A 133 -21.46 -0.64 -5.01
N GLY A 134 -20.18 -0.81 -5.38
CA GLY A 134 -19.41 0.17 -6.14
C GLY A 134 -18.69 1.22 -5.28
N ARG A 135 -18.88 1.20 -3.96
CA ARG A 135 -18.09 2.04 -3.04
C ARG A 135 -16.66 1.54 -2.95
N LYS A 136 -15.75 2.45 -2.62
CA LYS A 136 -14.34 2.17 -2.43
C LYS A 136 -13.95 2.53 -1.01
N TRP A 137 -13.12 1.71 -0.39
CA TRP A 137 -12.70 1.91 0.99
C TRP A 137 -11.18 1.93 1.06
N TYR A 138 -10.64 3.00 1.61
CA TYR A 138 -9.23 3.11 1.94
C TYR A 138 -8.99 2.58 3.36
N LEU A 139 -8.02 1.68 3.49
CA LEU A 139 -7.55 1.14 4.76
C LEU A 139 -6.09 1.50 4.97
N SER A 140 -5.68 1.69 6.23
CA SER A 140 -4.26 1.76 6.61
C SER A 140 -4.11 1.38 8.07
N MET A 141 -2.88 1.05 8.48
CA MET A 141 -2.58 1.03 9.90
C MET A 141 -2.55 2.47 10.44
N LYS A 142 -2.85 2.64 11.72
CA LYS A 142 -2.69 3.92 12.43
C LYS A 142 -1.43 3.91 13.25
N VAL A 143 -0.57 4.91 13.04
CA VAL A 143 0.55 5.20 13.94
C VAL A 143 0.02 5.93 15.16
N ASP A 144 0.25 5.38 16.36
CA ASP A 144 -0.03 6.07 17.63
C ASP A 144 1.29 6.37 18.38
N PRO A 145 1.81 7.60 18.31
CA PRO A 145 3.09 7.93 18.95
C PRO A 145 2.97 7.97 20.48
N ARG A 146 1.76 7.91 21.04
CA ARG A 146 1.53 8.06 22.49
C ARG A 146 1.86 6.75 23.20
N LYS A 147 2.50 6.89 24.37
CA LYS A 147 2.80 5.76 25.28
C LYS A 147 3.63 4.62 24.66
N GLY A 148 4.31 4.86 23.53
CA GLY A 148 5.16 3.87 22.86
C GLY A 148 4.42 2.77 22.08
N ILE A 149 3.12 2.92 21.81
CA ILE A 149 2.34 1.91 21.07
C ILE A 149 2.30 2.28 19.58
N MET A 150 3.31 1.87 18.79
CA MET A 150 3.37 2.22 17.37
C MET A 150 2.10 1.86 16.57
N PHE A 151 1.51 0.69 16.84
CA PHE A 151 0.36 0.18 16.08
C PHE A 151 -0.96 0.45 16.82
N GLY A 152 -1.63 1.55 16.44
CA GLY A 152 -2.88 2.04 17.02
C GLY A 152 -4.16 1.41 16.43
N GLY A 153 -4.05 0.30 15.70
CA GLY A 153 -5.14 -0.39 15.01
C GLY A 153 -5.23 -0.08 13.52
N ILE A 154 -6.21 -0.67 12.84
CA ILE A 154 -6.51 -0.42 11.42
C ILE A 154 -7.55 0.68 11.32
N ILE A 155 -7.40 1.60 10.36
CA ILE A 155 -8.43 2.59 10.05
C ILE A 155 -9.03 2.26 8.69
N MET A 156 -10.31 2.57 8.53
CA MET A 156 -11.04 2.43 7.27
C MET A 156 -11.83 3.71 7.03
N GLN A 157 -11.81 4.19 5.79
CA GLN A 157 -12.50 5.40 5.36
C GLN A 157 -13.02 5.19 3.93
N GLU A 158 -14.27 5.60 3.67
CA GLU A 158 -14.80 5.60 2.30
C GLU A 158 -13.99 6.57 1.42
N TYR A 159 -13.57 6.10 0.25
CA TYR A 159 -12.90 6.88 -0.77
C TYR A 159 -13.90 7.26 -1.87
N ASP A 160 -14.22 8.55 -1.95
CA ASP A 160 -15.01 9.10 -3.04
C ASP A 160 -14.09 9.91 -3.98
N ALA A 161 -13.93 9.42 -5.21
CA ALA A 161 -13.13 10.08 -6.24
C ALA A 161 -13.70 11.43 -6.70
N LYS A 162 -14.96 11.74 -6.36
CA LYS A 162 -15.62 13.01 -6.67
C LYS A 162 -15.57 14.01 -5.51
N ALA A 163 -15.28 13.55 -4.29
CA ALA A 163 -15.18 14.41 -3.13
C ALA A 163 -13.96 15.33 -3.25
N GLN A 164 -14.07 16.58 -2.81
CA GLN A 164 -12.94 17.49 -2.88
C GLN A 164 -11.90 17.15 -1.80
N PRO A 165 -10.61 17.47 -2.01
CA PRO A 165 -9.54 17.14 -1.05
C PRO A 165 -9.79 17.66 0.38
N GLN A 166 -10.54 18.76 0.53
CA GLN A 166 -10.94 19.30 1.84
C GLN A 166 -12.06 18.52 2.55
N ASP A 167 -12.81 17.68 1.83
CA ASP A 167 -13.94 16.91 2.38
C ASP A 167 -13.48 15.62 3.08
N VAL A 168 -12.22 15.21 2.87
CA VAL A 168 -11.58 14.02 3.49
C VAL A 168 -11.55 14.11 5.02
N GLN A 169 -11.83 15.28 5.60
CA GLN A 169 -11.85 15.50 7.05
C GLN A 169 -13.22 15.29 7.73
N HIS A 170 -14.31 15.05 7.00
CA HIS A 170 -15.63 14.98 7.63
C HIS A 170 -16.47 13.77 7.18
N LEU A 171 -16.48 12.75 8.06
CA LEU A 171 -17.65 12.11 8.69
C LEU A 171 -17.85 10.59 8.50
N ALA A 172 -18.20 10.00 9.66
CA ALA A 172 -18.86 8.73 9.96
C ALA A 172 -18.17 7.41 9.59
N GLY A 173 -17.42 6.87 10.56
CA GLY A 173 -17.14 5.42 10.65
C GLY A 173 -15.68 5.02 10.68
N LEU A 174 -14.89 5.51 11.64
CA LEU A 174 -13.60 4.89 11.95
C LEU A 174 -13.86 3.52 12.59
N VAL A 175 -13.90 2.45 11.79
CA VAL A 175 -13.89 1.09 12.33
C VAL A 175 -12.45 0.72 12.62
N ALA A 176 -12.04 0.90 13.88
CA ALA A 176 -10.74 0.44 14.35
C ALA A 176 -10.78 -1.06 14.65
N TYR A 177 -10.33 -1.91 13.72
CA TYR A 177 -10.05 -3.31 14.06
C TYR A 177 -8.75 -3.37 14.86
N TYR A 178 -8.86 -3.63 16.16
CA TYR A 178 -7.74 -4.03 17.00
C TYR A 178 -7.58 -5.54 16.89
N TYR A 179 -6.68 -6.02 16.03
CA TYR A 179 -6.21 -7.39 16.14
C TYR A 179 -5.11 -7.43 17.21
N ARG A 180 -5.46 -7.89 18.41
CA ARG A 180 -4.48 -8.31 19.43
C ARG A 180 -4.29 -9.81 19.25
N PRO A 181 -3.15 -10.30 18.72
CA PRO A 181 -2.90 -11.73 18.71
C PRO A 181 -3.02 -12.25 20.15
N PRO A 182 -3.71 -13.38 20.40
CA PRO A 182 -3.74 -13.95 21.72
C PRO A 182 -2.31 -14.24 22.17
N LEU A 183 -1.97 -13.84 23.40
CA LEU A 183 -0.74 -14.27 24.05
C LEU A 183 -0.78 -15.80 24.05
N LEU A 184 0.12 -16.43 23.30
CA LEU A 184 0.34 -17.86 23.42
C LEU A 184 0.64 -18.16 24.89
N PRO A 185 0.01 -19.18 25.51
CA PRO A 185 0.39 -19.58 26.85
C PRO A 185 1.89 -19.90 26.85
N THR A 186 2.62 -19.34 27.80
CA THR A 186 3.98 -19.78 28.12
C THR A 186 3.92 -21.27 28.43
N PRO A 187 4.78 -22.12 27.85
CA PRO A 187 4.87 -23.51 28.25
C PRO A 187 5.17 -23.55 29.75
N ASP A 188 4.40 -24.33 30.48
CA ASP A 188 4.51 -24.50 31.92
C ASP A 188 5.96 -24.77 32.31
N GLY A 189 6.43 -24.05 33.34
CA GLY A 189 7.76 -24.21 33.91
C GLY A 189 7.96 -25.64 34.43
N GLY A 190 9.07 -26.24 34.01
CA GLY A 190 9.68 -27.39 34.68
C GLY A 190 10.53 -26.98 35.88
#